data_AF-I4ZC28-F1
#
_entry.id   AF-I4ZC28-F1
#
_cell.length_a   1.000
_cell.length_b   1.000
_cell.length_c   1.000
_cell.angle_alpha   90.00
_cell.angle_beta   90.00
_cell.angle_gamma   90.00
#
_symmetry.space_group_name_H-M   'P 1'
#
loop_
_entity.id
_entity.type
_entity.pdbx_description
1 polymer ?
#
loop_
_entity_poly.entity_id
_entity_poly.type
_entity_poly.pdbx_seq_one_letter_code
_entity_poly.pdbx_strand_id
1 'polypeptide(L)'
;MEIWERILSKDEINTRFHWAVNAILSNNLMPNKTALAESLGVKPSKFSEILNGRMKVGIDMVAIMCDFYNISPDWILMSRGNNIFRASELPDYCVDDEKWIKKVSSDGQKKKLEDPNASIAPFLKLLHEKDTTIREQAEEIGQLKEQVRQLTIEKERLAANAQSSGTANVG
;
A
#
# COMPACT_ATOMS: atom_id res chain seq x y z
N MET A 1 25.25 22.50 -10.06
CA MET A 1 25.26 21.17 -10.67
C MET A 1 23.82 20.81 -10.92
N GLU A 2 23.45 20.74 -12.20
CA GLU A 2 22.10 20.37 -12.63
C GLU A 2 21.84 18.89 -12.33
N ILE A 3 20.59 18.50 -12.06
CA ILE A 3 20.25 17.12 -11.67
C ILE A 3 20.58 16.12 -12.80
N TRP A 4 20.50 16.55 -14.06
CA TRP A 4 20.78 15.72 -15.24
C TRP A 4 22.27 15.36 -15.37
N GLU A 5 23.18 16.18 -14.83
CA GLU A 5 24.63 15.91 -14.80
C GLU A 5 25.01 14.83 -13.78
N ARG A 6 24.08 14.42 -12.91
CA ARG A 6 24.23 13.34 -11.92
C ARG A 6 23.60 12.02 -12.34
N ILE A 7 23.06 11.96 -13.56
CA ILE A 7 22.49 10.73 -14.09
C ILE A 7 23.61 9.77 -14.48
N LEU A 8 23.39 8.49 -14.21
CA LEU A 8 24.27 7.39 -14.54
C LEU A 8 24.77 7.45 -15.98
N SER A 9 26.08 7.50 -16.14
CA SER A 9 26.77 7.22 -17.39
C SER A 9 26.70 5.73 -17.74
N LYS A 10 26.96 5.40 -19.01
CA LYS A 10 27.05 4.00 -19.47
C LYS A 10 28.12 3.20 -18.71
N ASP A 11 29.21 3.85 -18.30
CA ASP A 11 30.29 3.22 -17.55
C ASP A 11 29.88 2.89 -16.12
N GLU A 12 29.13 3.78 -15.48
CA GLU A 12 28.60 3.55 -14.13
C GLU A 12 27.51 2.47 -14.13
N ILE A 13 26.66 2.39 -15.17
CA ILE A 13 25.71 1.27 -15.34
C ILE A 13 26.46 -0.06 -15.44
N ASN A 14 27.52 -0.12 -16.24
CA ASN A 14 28.38 -1.29 -16.33
C ASN A 14 28.99 -1.65 -14.96
N THR A 15 29.47 -0.66 -14.21
CA THR A 15 30.00 -0.87 -12.84
C THR A 15 28.92 -1.41 -11.89
N ARG A 16 27.69 -0.92 -11.96
CA ARG A 16 26.57 -1.44 -11.15
C ARG A 16 26.16 -2.85 -11.56
N PHE A 17 26.19 -3.16 -12.85
CA PHE A 17 25.98 -4.52 -13.35
C PHE A 17 26.99 -5.50 -12.75
N HIS A 18 28.26 -5.13 -12.67
CA HIS A 18 29.31 -5.91 -11.99
C HIS A 18 28.98 -6.20 -10.53
N TRP A 19 28.57 -5.18 -9.79
CA TRP A 19 28.16 -5.34 -8.40
C TRP A 19 26.95 -6.25 -8.25
N ALA A 20 25.96 -6.12 -9.15
CA ALA A 20 24.79 -6.98 -9.14
C ALA A 20 25.16 -8.45 -9.45
N VAL A 21 26.05 -8.70 -10.42
CA VAL A 21 26.59 -10.05 -10.68
C VAL A 21 27.25 -10.64 -9.43
N ASN A 22 28.10 -9.87 -8.75
CA ASN A 22 28.74 -10.33 -7.52
C ASN A 22 27.73 -10.57 -6.39
N ALA A 23 26.70 -9.72 -6.29
CA ALA A 23 25.62 -9.90 -5.30
C ALA A 23 24.83 -11.19 -5.56
N ILE A 24 24.50 -11.50 -6.81
CA ILE A 24 23.79 -12.74 -7.20
C ILE A 24 24.60 -13.97 -6.79
N LEU A 25 25.90 -13.98 -7.10
CA LEU A 25 26.78 -15.09 -6.76
C LEU A 25 26.97 -15.21 -5.24
N SER A 26 27.12 -14.09 -4.54
CA SER A 26 27.33 -14.08 -3.07
C SER A 26 26.09 -14.53 -2.30
N ASN A 27 24.89 -14.29 -2.84
CA ASN A 27 23.62 -14.78 -2.28
C ASN A 27 23.28 -16.21 -2.72
N ASN A 28 24.19 -16.92 -3.39
CA ASN A 28 24.00 -18.28 -3.92
C ASN A 28 22.78 -18.42 -4.85
N LEU A 29 22.35 -17.34 -5.50
CA LEU A 29 21.26 -17.38 -6.48
C LEU A 29 21.70 -18.11 -7.75
N MET A 30 23.00 -18.12 -8.05
CA MET A 30 23.61 -18.88 -9.13
C MET A 30 24.98 -19.42 -8.70
N PRO A 31 25.39 -20.61 -9.17
CA PRO A 31 26.61 -21.26 -8.70
C PRO A 31 27.89 -20.63 -9.27
N ASN A 32 27.86 -20.12 -10.49
CA ASN A 32 29.04 -19.55 -11.15
C ASN A 32 28.69 -18.55 -12.26
N LYS A 33 29.70 -17.80 -12.72
CA LYS A 33 29.57 -16.77 -13.78
C LYS A 33 29.14 -17.34 -15.13
N THR A 34 29.48 -18.59 -15.43
CA THR A 34 29.09 -19.26 -16.68
C THR A 34 27.60 -19.56 -16.70
N ALA A 35 27.07 -20.14 -15.62
CA ALA A 35 25.65 -20.41 -15.45
C ALA A 35 24.82 -19.12 -15.48
N LEU A 36 25.34 -18.04 -14.86
CA LEU A 36 24.70 -16.72 -14.95
C LEU A 36 24.74 -16.15 -16.38
N ALA A 37 25.82 -16.35 -17.14
CA ALA A 37 25.85 -15.91 -18.54
C ALA A 37 24.75 -16.60 -19.37
N GLU A 38 24.61 -17.92 -19.19
CA GLU A 38 23.61 -18.73 -19.88
C GLU A 38 22.19 -18.31 -19.51
N SER A 39 21.91 -18.05 -18.23
CA SER A 39 20.60 -17.57 -17.78
C SER A 39 20.25 -16.16 -18.28
N LEU A 40 21.27 -15.31 -18.49
CA LEU A 40 21.13 -14.01 -19.13
C LEU A 40 21.02 -14.10 -20.67
N GLY A 41 20.98 -15.31 -21.23
CA GLY A 41 20.82 -15.54 -22.66
C GLY A 41 22.07 -15.21 -23.48
N VAL A 42 23.25 -15.16 -22.86
CA VAL A 42 24.51 -14.81 -23.53
C VAL A 42 25.59 -15.88 -23.41
N LYS A 43 26.44 -15.93 -24.43
CA LYS A 43 27.61 -16.81 -24.40
C LYS A 43 28.58 -16.36 -23.29
N PRO A 44 29.21 -17.30 -22.55
CA PRO A 44 30.19 -16.98 -21.50
C PRO A 44 31.36 -16.09 -21.97
N SER A 45 31.76 -16.20 -23.24
CA SER A 45 32.78 -15.33 -23.83
C SER A 45 32.34 -13.87 -23.89
N LYS A 46 31.13 -13.60 -24.41
CA LYS A 46 30.53 -12.25 -24.45
C LYS A 46 30.36 -11.68 -23.04
N PHE A 47 29.90 -12.50 -22.10
CA PHE A 47 29.77 -12.10 -20.71
C PHE A 47 31.12 -11.72 -20.08
N SER A 48 32.17 -12.48 -20.36
CA SER A 48 33.52 -12.18 -19.88
C SER A 48 34.06 -10.87 -20.46
N GLU A 49 33.79 -10.57 -21.74
CA GLU A 49 34.15 -9.28 -22.34
C GLU A 49 33.44 -8.10 -21.69
N ILE A 50 32.16 -8.27 -21.31
CA ILE A 50 31.40 -7.28 -20.55
C ILE A 50 32.01 -7.08 -19.16
N LEU A 51 32.34 -8.17 -18.47
CA LEU A 51 32.97 -8.10 -17.16
C LEU A 51 34.37 -7.46 -17.23
N ASN A 52 35.12 -7.67 -18.31
CA ASN A 52 36.42 -7.03 -18.48
C ASN A 52 36.32 -5.57 -18.97
N GLY A 53 35.11 -5.02 -19.10
CA GLY A 53 34.88 -3.63 -19.52
C GLY A 53 35.11 -3.37 -21.00
N ARG A 54 35.45 -4.40 -21.78
CA ARG A 54 35.66 -4.32 -23.24
C ARG A 54 34.33 -4.19 -23.99
N MET A 55 33.24 -4.63 -23.38
CA MET A 55 31.88 -4.47 -23.89
C MET A 55 30.95 -3.84 -22.84
N LYS A 56 29.96 -3.08 -23.32
CA LYS A 56 28.88 -2.58 -22.47
C LYS A 56 27.80 -3.63 -22.29
N VAL A 57 27.16 -3.61 -21.12
CA VAL A 57 26.01 -4.48 -20.85
C VAL A 57 24.84 -4.09 -21.75
N GLY A 58 24.12 -5.09 -22.24
CA GLY A 58 22.88 -4.87 -22.98
C GLY A 58 21.70 -4.61 -22.04
N ILE A 59 20.74 -3.79 -22.48
CA ILE A 59 19.54 -3.48 -21.68
C ILE A 59 18.65 -4.71 -21.47
N ASP A 60 18.66 -5.63 -22.44
CA ASP A 60 18.04 -6.95 -22.39
C ASP A 60 18.55 -7.76 -21.18
N MET A 61 19.87 -7.81 -20.98
CA MET A 61 20.48 -8.52 -19.84
C MET A 61 20.09 -7.88 -18.52
N VAL A 62 20.05 -6.53 -18.46
CA VAL A 62 19.62 -5.81 -17.25
C VAL A 62 18.15 -6.09 -16.94
N ALA A 63 17.28 -6.13 -17.95
CA ALA A 63 15.87 -6.45 -17.78
C ALA A 63 15.67 -7.87 -17.23
N ILE A 64 16.37 -8.87 -17.80
CA ILE A 64 16.37 -10.24 -17.29
C ILE A 64 16.88 -10.27 -15.83
N MET A 65 17.92 -9.50 -15.51
CA MET A 65 18.39 -9.41 -14.13
C MET A 65 17.37 -8.83 -13.16
N CYS A 66 16.64 -7.81 -13.57
CA CYS A 66 15.61 -7.20 -12.76
C CYS A 66 14.44 -8.14 -12.49
N ASP A 67 14.07 -8.96 -13.47
CA ASP A 67 12.91 -9.85 -13.37
C ASP A 67 13.26 -11.16 -12.64
N PHE A 68 14.31 -11.87 -13.08
CA PHE A 68 14.64 -13.19 -12.54
C PHE A 68 15.46 -13.17 -11.24
N TYR A 69 16.26 -12.14 -11.04
CA TYR A 69 17.14 -12.03 -9.86
C TYR A 69 16.73 -10.91 -8.91
N ASN A 70 15.55 -10.32 -9.15
CA ASN A 70 14.96 -9.27 -8.33
C ASN A 70 15.91 -8.07 -8.11
N ILE A 71 16.74 -7.75 -9.10
CA ILE A 71 17.60 -6.57 -9.08
C ILE A 71 16.76 -5.32 -9.29
N SER A 72 17.01 -4.27 -8.50
CA SER A 72 16.25 -3.03 -8.57
C SER A 72 16.58 -2.24 -9.85
N PRO A 73 15.60 -1.96 -10.74
CA PRO A 73 15.81 -1.11 -11.91
C PRO A 73 16.10 0.34 -11.51
N ASP A 74 15.50 0.80 -10.40
CA ASP A 74 15.77 2.12 -9.83
C ASP A 74 17.24 2.27 -9.46
N TRP A 75 17.82 1.21 -8.88
CA TRP A 75 19.21 1.21 -8.48
C TRP A 75 20.15 1.05 -9.66
N ILE A 76 19.93 0.10 -10.56
CA ILE A 76 20.91 -0.19 -11.63
C ILE A 76 20.88 0.84 -12.78
N LEU A 77 19.71 1.41 -13.11
CA LEU A 77 19.54 2.31 -14.26
C LEU A 77 19.25 3.77 -13.88
N MET A 78 18.50 4.00 -12.80
CA MET A 78 17.96 5.34 -12.49
C MET A 78 18.74 6.10 -11.43
N SER A 79 19.75 5.47 -10.82
CA SER A 79 20.51 6.00 -9.68
C SER A 79 19.63 6.37 -8.49
N ARG A 80 18.58 5.57 -8.25
CA ARG A 80 17.61 5.75 -7.18
C ARG A 80 17.62 4.55 -6.25
N GLY A 81 17.32 4.80 -4.98
CA GLY A 81 17.31 3.77 -3.95
C GLY A 81 18.71 3.35 -3.50
N ASN A 82 18.74 2.67 -2.35
CA ASN A 82 19.98 2.32 -1.64
C ASN A 82 20.29 0.82 -1.69
N ASN A 83 19.46 0.02 -2.36
CA ASN A 83 19.52 -1.44 -2.33
C ASN A 83 19.68 -2.00 -3.73
N ILE A 84 20.59 -2.97 -3.90
CA ILE A 84 20.80 -3.71 -5.14
C ILE A 84 19.56 -4.52 -5.50
N PHE A 85 18.97 -5.20 -4.51
CA PHE A 85 17.75 -5.98 -4.68
C PHE A 85 16.53 -5.11 -4.42
N ARG A 86 15.44 -5.42 -5.13
CA ARG A 86 14.14 -4.79 -4.95
C ARG A 86 13.57 -5.14 -3.57
N ALA A 87 12.94 -4.15 -2.93
CA ALA A 87 12.20 -4.34 -1.69
C ALA A 87 10.70 -4.57 -1.90
N SER A 88 10.15 -4.07 -3.01
CA SER A 88 8.74 -4.25 -3.39
C SER A 88 8.52 -5.56 -4.15
N GLU A 89 7.26 -6.00 -4.22
CA GLU A 89 6.87 -7.09 -5.12
C GLU A 89 6.94 -6.63 -6.59
N LEU A 90 7.06 -7.59 -7.50
CA LEU A 90 7.00 -7.35 -8.94
C LEU A 90 5.54 -7.07 -9.35
N PRO A 91 5.28 -6.00 -10.12
CA PRO A 91 3.95 -5.77 -10.68
C PRO A 91 3.59 -6.84 -11.71
N ASP A 92 2.30 -7.00 -11.99
CA ASP A 92 1.82 -7.94 -13.02
C ASP A 92 2.45 -7.67 -14.39
N TYR A 93 2.75 -8.76 -15.11
CA TYR A 93 3.31 -8.68 -16.47
C TYR A 93 2.34 -7.97 -17.40
N CYS A 94 2.80 -6.90 -18.03
CA CYS A 94 2.09 -6.24 -19.10
C CYS A 94 2.55 -6.81 -20.44
N VAL A 95 1.68 -7.58 -21.11
CA VAL A 95 1.88 -7.90 -22.52
C VAL A 95 1.52 -6.66 -23.32
N ASP A 96 2.40 -6.20 -24.21
CA ASP A 96 2.09 -5.20 -25.22
C ASP A 96 1.13 -5.78 -26.28
N ASP A 97 -0.05 -6.20 -25.85
CA ASP A 97 -1.12 -6.66 -26.70
C ASP A 97 -2.02 -5.48 -27.11
N GLU A 98 -2.93 -5.73 -28.04
CA GLU A 98 -3.88 -4.71 -28.49
C GLU A 98 -4.72 -4.13 -27.34
N LYS A 99 -4.84 -4.82 -26.19
CA LYS A 99 -5.58 -4.34 -25.01
C LYS A 99 -4.80 -3.26 -24.28
N TRP A 100 -3.48 -3.37 -24.17
CA TRP A 100 -2.62 -2.33 -23.59
C TRP A 100 -2.68 -1.02 -24.40
N ILE A 101 -2.55 -1.10 -25.73
CA ILE A 101 -2.62 0.05 -26.64
C ILE A 101 -3.98 0.76 -26.53
N LYS A 102 -5.07 0.01 -26.42
CA LYS A 102 -6.42 0.55 -26.19
C LYS A 102 -6.56 1.23 -24.82
N LYS A 103 -5.92 0.71 -23.76
CA LYS A 103 -5.91 1.34 -22.42
C LYS A 103 -5.19 2.68 -22.41
N VAL A 104 -4.04 2.78 -23.08
CA VAL A 104 -3.27 4.04 -23.20
C VAL A 104 -4.02 5.07 -24.07
N SER A 105 -4.64 4.61 -25.17
CA SER A 105 -5.38 5.48 -26.09
C SER A 105 -6.72 5.99 -25.53
N SER A 106 -7.34 5.23 -24.61
CA SER A 106 -8.58 5.62 -23.94
C SER A 106 -8.37 6.57 -22.75
N ASP A 107 -7.14 6.78 -22.29
CA ASP A 107 -6.84 7.76 -21.23
C ASP A 107 -6.89 9.22 -21.75
N GLY A 108 -6.86 9.42 -23.09
CA GLY A 108 -7.03 10.71 -23.75
C GLY A 108 -8.49 11.16 -23.93
N GLN A 109 -9.47 10.28 -23.68
CA GLN A 109 -10.87 10.66 -23.58
C GLN A 109 -11.36 10.26 -22.20
N LYS A 110 -11.43 11.25 -21.30
CA LYS A 110 -12.06 11.19 -19.97
C LYS A 110 -12.83 9.88 -19.79
N LYS A 111 -12.21 8.89 -19.16
CA LYS A 111 -12.99 7.93 -18.38
C LYS A 111 -13.84 8.80 -17.47
N LYS A 112 -15.13 8.89 -17.82
CA LYS A 112 -16.19 9.38 -16.96
C LYS A 112 -15.86 8.77 -15.60
N LEU A 113 -15.49 9.61 -14.63
CA LEU A 113 -15.23 9.18 -13.27
C LEU A 113 -16.37 8.22 -12.92
N GLU A 114 -16.06 6.93 -12.80
CA GLU A 114 -16.91 6.05 -12.02
C GLU A 114 -16.87 6.70 -10.65
N ASP A 115 -17.96 7.39 -10.32
CA ASP A 115 -18.08 8.20 -9.13
C ASP A 115 -17.56 7.36 -7.97
N PRO A 116 -16.43 7.73 -7.32
CA PRO A 116 -15.88 6.95 -6.22
C PRO A 116 -16.92 6.74 -5.11
N ASN A 117 -17.97 7.56 -5.09
CA ASN A 117 -19.12 7.45 -4.20
C ASN A 117 -20.06 6.27 -4.50
N ALA A 118 -20.06 5.65 -5.68
CA ALA A 118 -20.98 4.54 -5.98
C ALA A 118 -20.71 3.31 -5.10
N SER A 119 -19.43 3.04 -4.79
CA SER A 119 -19.04 1.96 -3.87
C SER A 119 -19.25 2.32 -2.39
N ILE A 120 -19.31 3.62 -2.06
CA ILE A 120 -19.43 4.11 -0.68
C ILE A 120 -20.90 4.40 -0.33
N ALA A 121 -21.77 4.56 -1.33
CA ALA A 121 -23.19 4.86 -1.15
C ALA A 121 -23.95 3.87 -0.23
N PRO A 122 -23.73 2.54 -0.31
CA PRO A 122 -24.35 1.61 0.63
C PRO A 122 -23.86 1.84 2.07
N PHE A 123 -22.60 2.23 2.25
CA PHE A 123 -22.01 2.51 3.56
C PHE A 123 -22.49 3.84 4.13
N LEU A 124 -22.62 4.89 3.32
CA LEU A 124 -23.18 6.18 3.73
C LEU A 124 -24.65 6.04 4.15
N LYS A 125 -25.43 5.23 3.42
CA LYS A 125 -26.81 4.92 3.79
C LYS A 125 -26.88 4.25 5.17
N LEU A 126 -26.02 3.26 5.41
CA LEU A 126 -25.96 2.57 6.69
C LEU A 126 -25.52 3.50 7.84
N LEU A 127 -24.62 4.45 7.58
CA LEU A 127 -24.21 5.45 8.56
C LEU A 127 -25.36 6.41 8.92
N HIS A 128 -26.12 6.89 7.94
CA HIS A 128 -27.28 7.76 8.20
C HIS A 128 -28.39 7.02 8.97
N GLU A 129 -28.63 5.75 8.66
CA GLU A 129 -29.56 4.91 9.42
C GLU A 129 -29.07 4.75 10.87
N LYS A 130 -27.78 4.46 11.08
CA LYS A 130 -27.17 4.36 12.42
C LYS A 130 -27.25 5.66 13.21
N ASP A 131 -26.94 6.81 12.61
CA ASP A 131 -27.04 8.12 13.27
C ASP A 131 -28.48 8.45 13.69
N THR A 132 -29.46 8.03 12.89
CA THR A 132 -30.89 8.22 13.21
C THR A 132 -31.27 7.38 14.43
N THR A 133 -30.90 6.10 14.45
CA THR A 133 -31.15 5.23 15.60
C THR A 133 -30.47 5.72 16.86
N ILE A 134 -29.22 6.21 16.78
CA ILE A 134 -28.48 6.75 17.94
C ILE A 134 -29.21 7.95 18.53
N ARG A 135 -29.73 8.85 17.67
CA ARG A 135 -30.47 10.03 18.12
C ARG A 135 -31.79 9.67 18.80
N GLU A 136 -32.55 8.73 18.24
CA GLU A 136 -33.80 8.22 18.85
C GLU A 136 -33.53 7.56 20.21
N GLN A 137 -32.49 6.72 20.29
CA GLN A 137 -32.08 6.09 21.55
C GLN A 137 -31.64 7.12 22.59
N ALA A 138 -30.93 8.19 22.19
CA ALA A 138 -30.52 9.24 23.11
C ALA A 138 -31.72 9.99 23.70
N GLU A 139 -32.77 10.22 22.91
CA GLU A 139 -34.01 10.83 23.37
C GLU A 139 -34.78 9.92 24.34
N GLU A 140 -34.92 8.63 24.00
CA GLU A 140 -35.58 7.65 24.88
C GLU A 140 -34.83 7.50 26.21
N ILE A 141 -33.50 7.44 26.18
CA ILE A 141 -32.66 7.43 27.39
C ILE A 141 -32.89 8.70 28.21
N GLY A 142 -33.08 9.87 27.57
CA GLY A 142 -33.40 11.12 28.23
C GLY A 142 -34.74 11.06 28.98
N GLN A 143 -35.78 10.56 28.30
CA GLN A 143 -37.11 10.41 28.89
C GLN A 143 -37.12 9.42 30.06
N LEU A 144 -36.46 8.26 29.89
CA LEU A 144 -36.34 7.25 30.94
C LEU A 144 -35.58 7.78 32.16
N LYS A 145 -34.50 8.54 31.96
CA LYS A 145 -33.76 9.18 33.06
C LYS A 145 -34.62 10.17 33.83
N GLU A 146 -35.44 10.97 33.15
CA GLU A 146 -36.35 11.91 33.81
C GLU A 146 -37.46 11.19 34.59
N GLN A 147 -38.05 10.14 34.03
CA GLN A 147 -39.04 9.32 34.75
C GLN A 147 -38.45 8.71 36.03
N VAL A 148 -37.23 8.15 35.95
CA VAL A 148 -36.52 7.62 37.14
C VAL A 148 -36.29 8.71 38.17
N ARG A 149 -35.96 9.94 37.75
CA ARG A 149 -35.77 11.09 38.65
C ARG A 149 -37.07 11.44 39.38
N GLN A 150 -38.18 11.54 38.66
CA GLN A 150 -39.49 11.86 39.24
C GLN A 150 -39.97 10.78 40.22
N LEU A 151 -39.86 9.50 39.82
CA LEU A 151 -40.21 8.37 40.69
C LEU A 151 -39.36 8.31 41.96
N THR A 152 -38.07 8.68 41.86
CA THR A 152 -37.18 8.76 43.03
C THR A 152 -37.65 9.86 44.00
N ILE A 153 -37.96 11.05 43.48
CA ILE A 153 -38.47 12.17 44.29
C ILE A 153 -39.80 11.81 44.94
N GLU A 154 -40.73 11.19 44.21
CA GLU A 154 -42.01 10.76 44.76
C GLU A 154 -41.85 9.71 45.86
N LYS A 155 -40.95 8.73 45.68
CA LYS A 155 -40.65 7.72 46.71
C LYS A 155 -40.06 8.34 47.97
N GLU A 156 -39.12 9.28 47.83
CA GLU A 156 -38.55 10.01 48.97
C GLU A 156 -39.63 10.81 49.72
N ARG A 157 -40.52 11.49 48.98
CA ARG A 157 -41.64 12.22 49.58
C ARG A 157 -42.62 11.31 50.31
N LEU A 158 -42.97 10.17 49.72
CA LEU A 158 -43.86 9.19 50.35
C LEU A 158 -43.22 8.58 51.61
N ALA A 159 -41.92 8.29 51.58
CA ALA A 159 -41.17 7.82 52.74
C ALA A 159 -41.16 8.86 53.88
N ALA A 160 -40.93 10.14 53.57
CA ALA A 160 -40.97 11.23 54.54
C ALA A 160 -42.37 11.42 55.15
N ASN A 161 -43.43 11.33 54.34
CA ASN A 161 -44.81 11.42 54.82
C ASN A 161 -45.21 10.25 55.73
N ALA A 162 -44.77 9.03 55.42
CA ALA A 162 -45.02 7.86 56.26
C ALA A 162 -44.36 8.00 57.65
N GLN A 163 -43.19 8.63 57.74
CA GLN A 163 -42.53 8.93 59.02
C GLN A 163 -43.21 10.06 59.82
N SER A 164 -43.84 11.02 59.14
CA SER A 164 -44.59 12.12 59.76
C SER A 164 -45.97 11.70 60.29
N SER A 165 -46.64 10.73 59.64
CA SER A 165 -47.95 10.22 60.08
C SER A 165 -47.91 9.35 61.34
N GLY A 166 -46.73 8.94 61.80
CA GLY A 166 -46.55 8.13 63.01
C GLY A 166 -46.50 8.92 64.33
N THR A 167 -46.45 10.25 64.27
CA THR A 167 -46.36 11.13 65.46
C THR A 167 -47.47 12.18 65.46
N ALA A 168 -48.72 11.75 65.29
CA ALA A 168 -49.87 12.54 65.74
C ALA A 168 -50.23 12.11 67.16
N ASN A 169 -49.76 12.94 68.09
CA ASN A 169 -50.07 13.02 69.52
C ASN A 169 -51.48 12.51 69.90
N VAL A 170 -51.53 11.49 70.77
CA VAL A 170 -52.71 11.13 71.58
C VAL A 170 -52.22 10.90 73.00
N GLY A 171 -52.59 11.80 73.93
CA GLY A 171 -52.36 11.67 75.37
C GLY A 171 -51.48 12.77 75.96
#